data_AF-A0A1S8WI81-F1
#
_entry.id   AF-A0A1S8WI81-F1
#
_cell.length_a   1.000
_cell.length_b   1.000
_cell.length_c   1.000
_cell.angle_alpha   90.00
_cell.angle_beta   90.00
_cell.angle_gamma   90.00
#
_symmetry.space_group_name_H-M   'P 1'
#
loop_
_entity.id
_entity.type
_entity.pdbx_description
1 polymer ?
#
loop_
_entity_poly.entity_id
_entity_poly.type
_entity_poly.pdbx_seq_one_letter_code
_entity_poly.pdbx_strand_id
1 'polypeptide(L)'
;MVQRMKIQLPAVGQNSFMVMRCLLMASSGLPEEGTRLVVAECLGRLILVSPRDLINRLRRQLASAEASCPLVRCTLVTAIRSILIATDLDTNSHHPMLSGQSRLDSFDWTTIGLLPSGLLLSTVASSPLQQHEFDDPEKTTRTAVLVEVDSILRSEQPPPLLDFLSRLADPDILVRRASLIALNTAAHHRPGLVRPLLNMPLDLSGHVTTLLKLLYGETVVRPELIREVEMGPFKRKEDDGLDLRKCAFECMFTLLENCLDKLVMSEFLDPLIKGLKDHTDIQLLSYQILQHVACVRPLEIAAKMEALSVPLKAVLLSKPKEDWVKQELEKQQELSRAAVAAIVQFKSIENI
;
A
#
# COMPACT_ATOMS: atom_id res chain seq x y z
N MET A 1 -59.48 33.24 -6.54
CA MET A 1 -58.23 33.59 -7.25
C MET A 1 -57.11 33.63 -6.20
N VAL A 2 -56.52 32.48 -5.87
CA VAL A 2 -55.44 32.39 -4.85
C VAL A 2 -54.15 32.08 -5.60
N GLN A 3 -53.28 33.07 -5.68
CA GLN A 3 -52.02 33.04 -6.39
C GLN A 3 -51.03 32.19 -5.58
N ARG A 4 -50.73 30.97 -6.03
CA ARG A 4 -49.68 30.12 -5.47
C ARG A 4 -48.32 30.79 -5.70
N MET A 5 -47.80 31.43 -4.67
CA MET A 5 -46.44 31.96 -4.60
C MET A 5 -45.48 30.75 -4.59
N LYS A 6 -44.82 30.50 -5.72
CA LYS A 6 -43.71 29.55 -5.80
C LYS A 6 -42.55 30.13 -4.99
N ILE A 7 -42.37 29.63 -3.77
CA ILE A 7 -41.14 29.85 -3.01
C ILE A 7 -40.07 28.99 -3.67
N GLN A 8 -39.15 29.63 -4.38
CA GLN A 8 -37.92 29.02 -4.85
C GLN A 8 -37.01 28.80 -3.63
N LEU A 9 -36.93 27.56 -3.17
CA LEU A 9 -35.93 27.14 -2.18
C LEU A 9 -34.52 27.26 -2.82
N PRO A 10 -33.59 28.04 -2.26
CA PRO A 10 -32.20 28.04 -2.72
C PRO A 10 -31.53 26.70 -2.38
N ALA A 11 -30.50 26.33 -3.15
CA ALA A 11 -29.78 25.06 -3.08
C ALA A 11 -29.19 24.74 -1.69
N VAL A 12 -29.97 24.10 -0.82
CA VAL A 12 -29.53 23.68 0.53
C VAL A 12 -28.47 22.57 0.49
N GLY A 13 -28.43 21.77 -0.59
CA GLY A 13 -27.49 20.64 -0.74
C GLY A 13 -26.03 21.03 -1.03
N GLN A 14 -25.78 22.17 -1.69
CA GLN A 14 -24.41 22.61 -2.01
C GLN A 14 -23.72 23.27 -0.81
N ASN A 15 -24.48 23.99 0.03
CA ASN A 15 -23.94 24.64 1.23
C ASN A 15 -23.58 23.64 2.33
N SER A 16 -24.38 22.58 2.52
CA SER A 16 -24.07 21.52 3.51
C SER A 16 -22.82 20.72 3.15
N PHE A 17 -22.65 20.38 1.86
CA PHE A 17 -21.44 19.73 1.35
C PHE A 17 -20.21 20.62 1.50
N MET A 18 -20.36 21.93 1.27
CA MET A 18 -19.27 22.88 1.41
C MET A 18 -18.85 23.06 2.87
N VAL A 19 -19.80 23.11 3.81
CA VAL A 19 -19.53 23.24 5.26
C VAL A 19 -18.90 21.97 5.82
N MET A 20 -19.44 20.79 5.51
CA MET A 20 -18.85 19.50 5.91
C MET A 20 -17.41 19.38 5.39
N ARG A 21 -17.18 19.79 4.15
CA ARG A 21 -15.84 19.80 3.54
C ARG A 21 -14.88 20.79 4.21
N CYS A 22 -15.32 21.98 4.57
CA CYS A 22 -14.48 22.95 5.30
C CYS A 22 -14.10 22.44 6.70
N LEU A 23 -15.04 21.80 7.39
CA LEU A 23 -14.79 21.20 8.70
C LEU A 23 -13.74 20.07 8.62
N LEU A 24 -13.90 19.18 7.64
CA LEU A 24 -12.96 18.09 7.38
C LEU A 24 -11.55 18.60 7.07
N MET A 25 -11.44 19.66 6.26
CA MET A 25 -10.14 20.28 5.97
C MET A 25 -9.52 20.94 7.20
N ALA A 26 -10.31 21.59 8.06
CA ALA A 26 -9.83 22.15 9.32
C ALA A 26 -9.28 21.05 10.27
N SER A 27 -9.82 19.83 10.18
CA SER A 27 -9.38 18.68 10.98
C SER A 27 -8.22 17.88 10.37
N SER A 28 -7.80 18.17 9.14
CA SER A 28 -6.75 17.41 8.43
C SER A 28 -5.34 17.56 9.04
N GLY A 29 -5.11 18.63 9.82
CA GLY A 29 -3.83 18.89 10.48
C GLY A 29 -3.76 18.44 11.94
N LEU A 30 -4.78 17.74 12.46
CA LEU A 30 -4.82 17.34 13.88
C LEU A 30 -3.79 16.24 14.18
N PRO A 31 -3.22 16.22 15.40
CA PRO A 31 -2.13 15.30 15.76
C PRO A 31 -2.56 13.83 15.85
N GLU A 32 -3.85 13.57 16.09
CA GLU A 32 -4.39 12.22 16.21
C GLU A 32 -4.55 11.54 14.84
N GLU A 33 -3.87 10.41 14.65
CA GLU A 33 -3.93 9.64 13.38
C GLU A 33 -5.34 9.14 13.07
N GLY A 34 -6.07 8.66 14.08
CA GLY A 34 -7.45 8.20 13.92
C GLY A 34 -8.36 9.25 13.31
N THR A 35 -8.29 10.50 13.78
CA THR A 35 -9.07 11.61 13.21
C THR A 35 -8.70 11.88 11.76
N ARG A 36 -7.40 11.88 11.43
CA ARG A 36 -6.92 12.11 10.06
C ARG A 36 -7.38 11.02 9.10
N LEU A 37 -7.42 9.76 9.54
CA LEU A 37 -7.93 8.64 8.76
C LEU A 37 -9.43 8.78 8.46
N VAL A 38 -10.23 9.11 9.47
CA VAL A 38 -11.68 9.37 9.27
C VAL A 38 -11.88 10.52 8.27
N VAL A 39 -11.11 11.60 8.39
CA VAL A 39 -11.16 12.72 7.44
C VAL A 39 -10.84 12.23 6.02
N ALA A 40 -9.77 11.46 5.85
CA ALA A 40 -9.36 10.91 4.55
C ALA A 40 -10.43 9.98 3.95
N GLU A 41 -11.05 9.12 4.76
CA GLU A 41 -12.14 8.24 4.32
C GLU A 41 -13.39 9.01 3.92
N CYS A 42 -13.77 10.02 4.71
CA CYS A 42 -14.89 10.89 4.36
C CYS A 42 -14.63 11.57 3.02
N LEU A 43 -13.45 12.18 2.84
CA LEU A 43 -13.05 12.77 1.55
C LEU A 43 -13.09 11.73 0.43
N GLY A 44 -12.61 10.52 0.68
CA GLY A 44 -12.64 9.42 -0.28
C GLY A 44 -14.04 9.08 -0.78
N ARG A 45 -15.03 9.04 0.11
CA ARG A 45 -16.43 8.77 -0.26
C ARG A 45 -17.11 9.93 -1.00
N LEU A 46 -16.66 11.18 -0.82
CA LEU A 46 -17.19 12.31 -1.57
C LEU A 46 -16.87 12.23 -3.07
N ILE A 47 -15.95 11.34 -3.48
CA ILE A 47 -15.66 11.09 -4.89
C ILE A 47 -16.92 10.66 -5.66
N LEU A 48 -17.85 9.96 -5.01
CA LEU A 48 -19.09 9.47 -5.64
C LEU A 48 -20.04 10.60 -6.06
N VAL A 49 -19.85 11.82 -5.55
CA VAL A 49 -20.70 12.98 -5.85
C VAL A 49 -20.05 13.92 -6.87
N SER A 50 -18.74 14.17 -6.74
CA SER A 50 -18.04 15.12 -7.61
C SER A 50 -16.57 14.72 -7.85
N PRO A 51 -16.30 13.72 -8.71
CA PRO A 51 -14.95 13.17 -8.90
C PRO A 51 -13.90 14.22 -9.29
N ARG A 52 -14.21 14.97 -10.35
CA ARG A 52 -13.27 15.91 -10.98
C ARG A 52 -12.93 17.09 -10.08
N ASP A 53 -13.95 17.67 -9.46
CA ASP A 53 -13.76 18.81 -8.56
C ASP A 53 -12.99 18.43 -7.31
N LEU A 54 -13.22 17.24 -6.76
CA LEU A 54 -12.54 16.77 -5.57
C LEU A 54 -11.05 16.52 -5.85
N ILE A 55 -10.71 15.73 -6.89
CA ILE A 55 -9.32 15.41 -7.23
C ILE A 55 -8.53 16.69 -7.51
N ASN A 56 -9.09 17.61 -8.31
CA ASN A 56 -8.44 18.88 -8.62
C ASN A 56 -8.27 19.80 -7.41
N ARG A 57 -9.15 19.70 -6.40
CA ARG A 57 -9.00 20.44 -5.14
C ARG A 57 -7.92 19.84 -4.25
N LEU A 58 -7.93 18.52 -4.06
CA LEU A 58 -6.89 17.82 -3.30
C LEU A 58 -5.50 18.11 -3.88
N ARG A 59 -5.38 18.08 -5.22
CA ARG A 59 -4.15 18.42 -5.93
C ARG A 59 -3.70 19.86 -5.65
N ARG A 60 -4.62 20.82 -5.75
CA ARG A 60 -4.32 22.24 -5.45
C ARG A 60 -3.94 22.47 -3.99
N GLN A 61 -4.57 21.76 -3.05
CA GLN A 61 -4.24 21.86 -1.63
C GLN A 61 -2.90 21.25 -1.30
N LEU A 62 -2.53 20.14 -1.95
CA LEU A 62 -1.20 19.56 -1.81
C LEU A 62 -0.09 20.51 -2.27
N ALA A 63 -0.41 21.43 -3.19
CA ALA A 63 0.48 22.49 -3.68
C ALA A 63 0.32 23.84 -2.95
N SER A 64 -0.61 23.97 -2.00
CA SER A 64 -0.90 25.24 -1.33
C SER A 64 0.00 25.48 -0.11
N ALA A 65 0.00 26.70 0.43
CA ALA A 65 0.71 27.03 1.66
C ALA A 65 0.21 26.23 2.89
N GLU A 66 -1.04 25.75 2.88
CA GLU A 66 -1.61 24.91 3.94
C GLU A 66 -0.93 23.53 3.99
N ALA A 67 -0.39 23.06 2.87
CA ALA A 67 0.46 21.87 2.81
C ALA A 67 1.85 22.10 3.44
N SER A 68 2.13 23.25 4.07
CA SER A 68 3.32 23.38 4.92
C SER A 68 3.31 22.39 6.09
N CYS A 69 2.12 22.03 6.60
CA CYS A 69 1.99 21.04 7.66
C CYS A 69 2.11 19.60 7.10
N PRO A 70 3.06 18.78 7.58
CA PRO A 70 3.17 17.39 7.14
C PRO A 70 1.92 16.54 7.38
N LEU A 71 1.19 16.81 8.46
CA LEU A 71 -0.03 16.09 8.81
C LEU A 71 -1.13 16.30 7.76
N VAL A 72 -1.27 17.54 7.24
CA VAL A 72 -2.21 17.85 6.15
C VAL A 72 -1.81 17.11 4.88
N ARG A 73 -0.52 17.12 4.51
CA ARG A 73 -0.02 16.36 3.34
C ARG A 73 -0.31 14.86 3.48
N CYS A 74 -0.08 14.31 4.66
CA CYS A 74 -0.39 12.92 4.99
C CYS A 74 -1.88 12.60 4.80
N THR A 75 -2.79 13.45 5.31
CA THR A 75 -4.24 13.27 5.12
C THR A 75 -4.65 13.36 3.65
N LEU A 76 -4.09 14.30 2.88
CA LEU A 76 -4.39 14.45 1.45
C LEU A 76 -3.95 13.22 0.64
N VAL A 77 -2.74 12.69 0.92
CA VAL A 77 -2.25 11.46 0.28
C VAL A 77 -3.10 10.25 0.70
N THR A 78 -3.49 10.17 1.96
CA THR A 78 -4.37 9.12 2.47
C THR A 78 -5.78 9.22 1.86
N ALA A 79 -6.29 10.41 1.58
CA ALA A 79 -7.56 10.58 0.90
C ALA A 79 -7.54 9.98 -0.51
N ILE A 80 -6.41 10.05 -1.23
CA ILE A 80 -6.24 9.35 -2.50
C ILE A 80 -6.28 7.82 -2.32
N ARG A 81 -5.63 7.27 -1.30
CA ARG A 81 -5.79 5.84 -0.95
C ARG A 81 -7.26 5.48 -0.76
N SER A 82 -8.01 6.29 -0.01
CA SER A 82 -9.43 6.07 0.22
C SER A 82 -10.26 6.19 -1.06
N ILE A 83 -9.93 7.10 -1.98
CA ILE A 83 -10.56 7.20 -3.31
C ILE A 83 -10.32 5.92 -4.11
N LEU A 84 -9.10 5.37 -4.06
CA LEU A 84 -8.73 4.14 -4.76
C LEU A 84 -9.53 2.93 -4.25
N ILE A 85 -9.83 2.88 -2.95
CA ILE A 85 -10.56 1.76 -2.31
C ILE A 85 -12.08 1.92 -2.40
N ALA A 86 -12.61 3.12 -2.13
CA ALA A 86 -14.06 3.36 -2.02
C ALA A 86 -14.82 3.01 -3.31
N THR A 87 -14.10 3.01 -4.41
CA THR A 87 -14.62 2.80 -5.74
C THR A 87 -14.40 1.34 -6.21
N ASP A 88 -13.73 0.49 -5.40
CA ASP A 88 -13.50 -0.94 -5.62
C ASP A 88 -14.32 -1.84 -4.66
N LEU A 89 -14.58 -1.37 -3.43
CA LEU A 89 -15.42 -2.12 -2.46
C LEU A 89 -16.88 -2.29 -2.92
N ASP A 90 -17.40 -1.35 -3.70
CA ASP A 90 -18.80 -1.35 -4.13
C ASP A 90 -19.06 -2.32 -5.31
N THR A 91 -18.03 -2.97 -5.87
CA THR A 91 -18.19 -4.02 -6.90
C THR A 91 -18.31 -5.43 -6.32
N ASN A 92 -17.81 -5.64 -5.09
CA ASN A 92 -17.75 -6.97 -4.42
C ASN A 92 -18.83 -7.17 -3.34
N SER A 93 -19.73 -6.21 -3.13
CA SER A 93 -20.74 -6.26 -2.06
C SER A 93 -21.97 -7.11 -2.44
N HIS A 94 -21.80 -8.43 -2.59
CA HIS A 94 -22.84 -9.42 -2.29
C HIS A 94 -22.51 -10.16 -0.98
N HIS A 95 -22.19 -9.42 0.08
CA HIS A 95 -22.33 -9.87 1.46
C HIS A 95 -22.58 -8.65 2.36
N PRO A 96 -23.81 -8.45 2.89
CA PRO A 96 -24.09 -7.32 3.78
C PRO A 96 -23.74 -7.71 5.21
N MET A 97 -22.93 -6.88 5.88
CA MET A 97 -22.82 -6.65 7.33
C MET A 97 -21.37 -6.46 7.77
N LEU A 98 -20.83 -5.25 7.61
CA LEU A 98 -19.79 -4.70 8.49
C LEU A 98 -19.94 -3.18 8.56
N SER A 99 -21.11 -2.72 9.04
CA SER A 99 -21.25 -1.38 9.60
C SER A 99 -21.05 -1.48 11.11
N GLY A 100 -19.88 -1.03 11.60
CA GLY A 100 -19.64 -0.87 13.04
C GLY A 100 -18.56 -1.79 13.62
N GLN A 101 -17.31 -1.60 13.20
CA GLN A 101 -16.19 -1.86 14.11
C GLN A 101 -15.16 -0.74 13.96
N SER A 102 -15.25 0.24 14.85
CA SER A 102 -14.11 1.01 15.30
C SER A 102 -13.13 0.05 15.98
N ARG A 103 -12.01 -0.29 15.33
CA ARG A 103 -10.84 -0.88 15.97
C ARG A 103 -9.63 0.00 15.70
N LEU A 104 -9.36 0.86 16.68
CA LEU A 104 -7.99 1.10 17.11
C LEU A 104 -7.42 -0.25 17.60
N ASP A 105 -6.12 -0.44 17.38
CA ASP A 105 -5.26 -1.57 17.76
C ASP A 105 -5.12 -2.74 16.76
N SER A 106 -3.85 -2.97 16.39
CA SER A 106 -3.28 -4.07 15.58
C SER A 106 -3.95 -4.30 14.22
N PHE A 107 -3.30 -3.83 13.16
CA PHE A 107 -3.58 -4.28 11.80
C PHE A 107 -3.08 -5.73 11.67
N ASP A 108 -3.90 -6.70 12.08
CA ASP A 108 -3.60 -8.13 11.98
C ASP A 108 -3.65 -8.56 10.51
N TRP A 109 -2.46 -8.65 9.90
CA TRP A 109 -2.21 -9.03 8.50
C TRP A 109 -2.45 -10.52 8.16
N THR A 110 -2.99 -11.32 9.08
CA THR A 110 -3.11 -12.78 8.93
C THR A 110 -4.24 -13.23 7.99
N THR A 111 -5.10 -12.32 7.52
CA THR A 111 -6.25 -12.66 6.66
C THR A 111 -5.94 -12.61 5.15
N ILE A 112 -4.77 -12.10 4.74
CA ILE A 112 -4.38 -12.00 3.31
C ILE A 112 -3.36 -13.09 2.90
N GLY A 113 -2.84 -13.89 3.85
CA GLY A 113 -1.62 -14.69 3.61
C GLY A 113 -1.65 -16.19 3.86
N LEU A 114 -2.79 -16.85 4.12
CA LEU A 114 -2.81 -18.31 4.37
C LEU A 114 -3.98 -19.03 3.69
N LEU A 115 -3.73 -19.52 2.47
CA LEU A 115 -4.25 -20.80 2.03
C LEU A 115 -3.06 -21.68 1.58
N PRO A 116 -2.79 -22.81 2.26
CA PRO A 116 -1.84 -23.79 1.76
C PRO A 116 -2.36 -24.38 0.46
N SER A 117 -1.49 -24.41 -0.55
CA SER A 117 -1.73 -25.19 -1.76
C SER A 117 -1.88 -26.67 -1.41
N GLY A 118 -2.96 -27.29 -1.90
CA GLY A 118 -3.11 -28.74 -1.97
C GLY A 118 -4.34 -29.28 -1.24
N LEU A 119 -5.49 -29.34 -1.92
CA LEU A 119 -6.44 -30.44 -1.82
C LEU A 119 -7.36 -30.45 -3.04
N LEU A 120 -7.53 -31.65 -3.58
CA LEU A 120 -8.09 -32.00 -4.89
C LEU A 120 -9.50 -31.47 -5.11
N LEU A 121 -9.71 -30.89 -6.30
CA LEU A 121 -11.01 -30.54 -6.85
C LEU A 121 -11.86 -31.82 -6.99
N SER A 122 -12.81 -32.05 -6.08
CA SER A 122 -13.90 -32.99 -6.34
C SER A 122 -14.97 -32.27 -7.17
N THR A 123 -15.23 -32.86 -8.32
CA THR A 123 -16.23 -32.46 -9.31
C THR A 123 -17.63 -32.48 -8.69
N VAL A 124 -18.32 -31.33 -8.70
CA VAL A 124 -19.79 -31.30 -8.67
C VAL A 124 -20.25 -30.65 -9.96
N ALA A 125 -20.72 -31.50 -10.87
CA ALA A 125 -21.40 -31.09 -12.09
C ALA A 125 -22.65 -30.27 -11.75
N SER A 126 -22.76 -29.07 -12.34
CA SER A 126 -23.98 -28.28 -12.33
C SER A 126 -24.28 -27.84 -13.77
N SER A 127 -25.40 -28.32 -14.30
CA SER A 127 -25.91 -28.08 -15.65
C SER A 127 -26.23 -26.59 -15.91
N PRO A 128 -26.30 -26.15 -17.19
CA PRO A 128 -26.51 -24.75 -17.53
C PRO A 128 -27.99 -24.38 -17.43
N LEU A 129 -28.35 -23.54 -16.46
CA LEU A 129 -29.59 -22.76 -16.51
C LEU A 129 -29.22 -21.30 -16.75
N GLN A 130 -29.63 -20.80 -17.92
CA GLN A 130 -29.54 -19.39 -18.31
C GLN A 130 -30.17 -18.51 -17.23
N GLN A 131 -29.35 -17.79 -16.47
CA GLN A 131 -29.80 -16.66 -15.68
C GLN A 131 -29.78 -15.42 -16.57
N HIS A 132 -30.97 -14.89 -16.80
CA HIS A 132 -31.18 -13.61 -17.47
C HIS A 132 -30.73 -12.51 -16.49
N GLU A 133 -29.54 -11.94 -16.70
CA GLU A 133 -29.06 -10.79 -15.92
C GLU A 133 -30.02 -9.61 -16.13
N PHE A 134 -30.71 -9.20 -15.07
CA PHE A 134 -31.40 -7.92 -15.01
C PHE A 134 -30.36 -6.83 -14.76
N ASP A 135 -30.34 -5.80 -15.61
CA ASP A 135 -29.37 -4.71 -15.60
C ASP A 135 -29.69 -3.75 -14.44
N ASP A 136 -28.98 -3.89 -13.31
CA ASP A 136 -29.17 -3.03 -12.13
C ASP A 136 -28.66 -1.60 -12.41
N PRO A 137 -29.52 -0.56 -12.39
CA PRO A 137 -29.13 0.81 -12.74
C PRO A 137 -28.07 1.40 -11.79
N GLU A 138 -27.99 0.88 -10.57
CA GLU A 138 -27.02 1.27 -9.55
C GLU A 138 -25.61 0.73 -9.89
N LYS A 139 -25.50 -0.48 -10.45
CA LYS A 139 -24.23 -1.09 -10.89
C LYS A 139 -23.67 -0.37 -12.12
N THR A 140 -24.54 0.03 -13.05
CA THR A 140 -24.18 0.81 -14.24
C THR A 140 -23.67 2.20 -13.87
N THR A 141 -24.32 2.88 -12.91
CA THR A 141 -23.88 4.19 -12.41
C THR A 141 -22.53 4.11 -11.68
N ARG A 142 -22.31 3.07 -10.85
CA ARG A 142 -21.02 2.85 -10.15
C ARG A 142 -19.87 2.59 -11.10
N THR A 143 -20.10 1.76 -12.11
CA THR A 143 -19.10 1.47 -13.14
C THR A 143 -18.72 2.73 -13.92
N ALA A 144 -19.68 3.62 -14.19
CA ALA A 144 -19.43 4.91 -14.82
C ALA A 144 -18.56 5.84 -13.93
N VAL A 145 -18.85 5.92 -12.62
CA VAL A 145 -18.05 6.72 -11.67
C VAL A 145 -16.62 6.18 -11.56
N LEU A 146 -16.44 4.85 -11.50
CA LEU A 146 -15.11 4.23 -11.49
C LEU A 146 -14.32 4.62 -12.74
N VAL A 147 -14.91 4.45 -13.93
CA VAL A 147 -14.27 4.79 -15.21
C VAL A 147 -13.93 6.29 -15.28
N GLU A 148 -14.81 7.15 -14.76
CA GLU A 148 -14.57 8.60 -14.68
C GLU A 148 -13.38 8.92 -13.78
N VAL A 149 -13.34 8.37 -12.55
CA VAL A 149 -12.22 8.57 -11.60
C VAL A 149 -10.91 8.11 -12.22
N ASP A 150 -10.90 6.93 -12.82
CA ASP A 150 -9.75 6.35 -13.48
C ASP A 150 -9.25 7.19 -14.66
N SER A 151 -10.18 7.74 -15.43
CA SER A 151 -9.90 8.68 -16.50
C SER A 151 -9.29 9.97 -15.96
N ILE A 152 -9.83 10.53 -14.86
CA ILE A 152 -9.30 11.74 -14.23
C ILE A 152 -7.90 11.50 -13.65
N LEU A 153 -7.69 10.38 -12.95
CA LEU A 153 -6.39 10.06 -12.35
C LEU A 153 -5.29 9.78 -13.39
N ARG A 154 -5.67 9.38 -14.61
CA ARG A 154 -4.78 9.26 -15.79
C ARG A 154 -4.75 10.50 -16.67
N SER A 155 -5.66 11.45 -16.46
CA SER A 155 -5.75 12.64 -17.30
C SER A 155 -4.53 13.52 -17.10
N GLU A 156 -4.20 14.34 -18.10
CA GLU A 156 -3.07 15.28 -18.07
C GLU A 156 -1.68 14.61 -18.02
N GLN A 157 -0.64 15.37 -18.36
CA GLN A 157 0.76 14.95 -18.25
C GLN A 157 1.54 16.04 -17.51
N PRO A 158 2.08 15.78 -16.29
CA PRO A 158 1.99 14.53 -15.54
C PRO A 158 0.60 14.25 -14.93
N PRO A 159 0.21 12.97 -14.78
CA PRO A 159 -1.10 12.61 -14.23
C PRO A 159 -1.28 13.04 -12.77
N PRO A 160 -2.48 13.47 -12.33
CA PRO A 160 -2.76 13.89 -10.95
C PRO A 160 -2.34 12.86 -9.91
N LEU A 161 -2.52 11.57 -10.17
CA LEU A 161 -2.14 10.50 -9.25
C LEU A 161 -0.64 10.56 -8.90
N LEU A 162 0.21 10.94 -9.85
CA LEU A 162 1.65 11.04 -9.67
C LEU A 162 2.02 12.12 -8.64
N ASP A 163 1.24 13.20 -8.54
CA ASP A 163 1.51 14.26 -7.55
C ASP A 163 1.37 13.75 -6.12
N PHE A 164 0.46 12.80 -5.88
CA PHE A 164 0.29 12.20 -4.56
C PHE A 164 1.34 11.10 -4.32
N LEU A 165 1.58 10.22 -5.29
CA LEU A 165 2.53 9.11 -5.15
C LEU A 165 3.99 9.59 -5.08
N SER A 166 4.32 10.73 -5.70
CA SER A 166 5.66 11.34 -5.61
C SER A 166 5.94 11.98 -4.24
N ARG A 167 4.95 12.06 -3.34
CA ARG A 167 5.19 12.39 -1.92
C ARG A 167 5.98 11.30 -1.18
N LEU A 168 6.33 10.22 -1.85
CA LEU A 168 7.36 9.30 -1.41
C LEU A 168 8.73 9.98 -1.19
N ALA A 169 8.98 11.11 -1.84
CA ALA A 169 10.16 11.94 -1.63
C ALA A 169 9.98 13.08 -0.59
N ASP A 170 8.87 13.11 0.13
CA ASP A 170 8.58 14.18 1.12
C ASP A 170 9.64 14.19 2.24
N PRO A 171 10.03 15.34 2.81
CA PRO A 171 10.95 15.35 3.96
C PRO A 171 10.40 14.60 5.19
N ASP A 172 9.09 14.54 5.37
CA ASP A 172 8.47 13.94 6.55
C ASP A 172 8.15 12.45 6.36
N ILE A 173 8.54 11.64 7.35
CA ILE A 173 8.41 10.19 7.32
C ILE A 173 6.95 9.71 7.25
N LEU A 174 6.02 10.43 7.90
CA LEU A 174 4.60 10.06 7.92
C LEU A 174 3.98 10.28 6.54
N VAL A 175 4.42 11.31 5.83
CA VAL A 175 3.97 11.59 4.46
C VAL A 175 4.50 10.52 3.50
N ARG A 176 5.78 10.13 3.63
CA ARG A 176 6.34 9.00 2.86
C ARG A 176 5.57 7.71 3.11
N ARG A 177 5.26 7.41 4.39
CA ARG A 177 4.46 6.25 4.78
C ARG A 177 3.09 6.26 4.11
N ALA A 178 2.36 7.37 4.22
CA ALA A 178 1.05 7.53 3.56
C ALA A 178 1.17 7.31 2.04
N SER A 179 2.24 7.81 1.41
CA SER A 179 2.49 7.65 -0.01
C SER A 179 2.79 6.21 -0.41
N LEU A 180 3.59 5.47 0.36
CA LEU A 180 3.83 4.04 0.15
C LEU A 180 2.55 3.22 0.28
N ILE A 181 1.78 3.50 1.32
CA ILE A 181 0.51 2.84 1.60
C ILE A 181 -0.49 3.12 0.46
N ALA A 182 -0.54 4.34 -0.08
CA ALA A 182 -1.35 4.68 -1.24
C ALA A 182 -0.86 4.01 -2.53
N LEU A 183 0.46 3.95 -2.76
CA LEU A 183 1.06 3.24 -3.89
C LEU A 183 0.73 1.75 -3.85
N ASN A 184 0.85 1.13 -2.68
CA ASN A 184 0.53 -0.28 -2.46
C ASN A 184 -0.95 -0.56 -2.78
N THR A 185 -1.85 0.26 -2.24
CA THR A 185 -3.28 0.18 -2.55
C THR A 185 -3.58 0.35 -4.03
N ALA A 186 -2.93 1.31 -4.69
CA ALA A 186 -3.11 1.53 -6.12
C ALA A 186 -2.63 0.32 -6.93
N ALA A 187 -1.50 -0.29 -6.55
CA ALA A 187 -0.95 -1.46 -7.22
C ALA A 187 -1.85 -2.69 -7.07
N HIS A 188 -2.49 -2.86 -5.91
CA HIS A 188 -3.38 -3.98 -5.62
C HIS A 188 -4.72 -3.87 -6.36
N HIS A 189 -5.41 -2.73 -6.25
CA HIS A 189 -6.77 -2.57 -6.76
C HIS A 189 -6.81 -2.03 -8.19
N ARG A 190 -5.83 -1.21 -8.59
CA ARG A 190 -5.80 -0.53 -9.89
C ARG A 190 -4.41 -0.54 -10.54
N PRO A 191 -3.81 -1.72 -10.80
CA PRO A 191 -2.47 -1.81 -11.38
C PRO A 191 -2.35 -1.07 -12.72
N GLY A 192 -3.43 -0.98 -13.50
CA GLY A 192 -3.45 -0.21 -14.76
C GLY A 192 -3.22 1.30 -14.59
N LEU A 193 -3.50 1.88 -13.43
CA LEU A 193 -3.14 3.27 -13.10
C LEU A 193 -1.66 3.41 -12.76
N VAL A 194 -1.09 2.41 -12.08
CA VAL A 194 0.27 2.47 -11.51
C VAL A 194 1.34 2.11 -12.52
N ARG A 195 1.11 1.08 -13.35
CA ARG A 195 2.07 0.59 -14.36
C ARG A 195 2.77 1.67 -15.20
N PRO A 196 2.06 2.68 -15.78
CA PRO A 196 2.74 3.73 -16.54
C PRO A 196 3.53 4.71 -15.67
N LEU A 197 3.23 4.82 -14.37
CA LEU A 197 3.85 5.78 -13.46
C LEU A 197 5.18 5.29 -12.87
N LEU A 198 5.36 3.97 -12.71
CA LEU A 198 6.48 3.38 -11.97
C LEU A 198 7.87 3.81 -12.48
N ASN A 199 8.03 3.88 -13.80
CA ASN A 199 9.28 4.24 -14.48
C ASN A 199 9.24 5.63 -15.14
N MET A 200 8.17 6.41 -14.91
CA MET A 200 8.15 7.78 -15.43
C MET A 200 9.22 8.63 -14.71
N PRO A 201 9.94 9.48 -15.46
CA PRO A 201 10.93 10.37 -14.87
C PRO A 201 10.25 11.42 -14.00
N LEU A 202 10.75 11.56 -12.77
CA LEU A 202 10.38 12.58 -11.80
C LEU A 202 11.57 13.52 -11.62
N ASP A 203 11.42 14.79 -12.00
CA ASP A 203 12.40 15.81 -11.66
C ASP A 203 12.10 16.35 -10.26
N LEU A 204 12.95 15.96 -9.30
CA LEU A 204 12.89 16.44 -7.94
C LEU A 204 14.12 17.31 -7.68
N SER A 205 13.94 18.62 -7.75
CA SER A 205 14.99 19.60 -7.43
C SER A 205 16.32 19.34 -8.16
N GLY A 206 16.25 19.03 -9.46
CA GLY A 206 17.42 18.81 -10.32
C GLY A 206 17.96 17.37 -10.34
N HIS A 207 17.31 16.44 -9.65
CA HIS A 207 17.64 15.02 -9.67
C HIS A 207 16.50 14.23 -10.32
N VAL A 208 16.80 13.59 -11.46
CA VAL A 208 15.84 12.72 -12.14
C VAL A 208 15.78 11.36 -11.45
N THR A 209 14.61 11.03 -10.90
CA THR A 209 14.33 9.74 -10.25
C THR A 209 13.06 9.11 -10.81
N THR A 210 12.64 7.98 -10.27
CA THR A 210 11.36 7.31 -10.59
C THR A 210 10.68 6.86 -9.31
N LEU A 211 9.40 6.50 -9.37
CA LEU A 211 8.70 5.95 -8.21
C LEU A 211 9.36 4.66 -7.70
N LEU A 212 9.84 3.79 -8.59
CA LEU A 212 10.56 2.57 -8.20
C LEU A 212 11.87 2.88 -7.46
N LYS A 213 12.66 3.85 -7.95
CA LYS A 213 13.90 4.25 -7.27
C LYS A 213 13.63 4.85 -5.89
N LEU A 214 12.58 5.67 -5.77
CA LEU A 214 12.14 6.19 -4.47
C LEU A 214 11.70 5.06 -3.53
N LEU A 215 10.93 4.09 -4.02
CA LEU A 215 10.51 2.91 -3.26
C LEU A 215 11.70 2.11 -2.73
N TYR A 216 12.68 1.79 -3.59
CA TYR A 216 13.89 1.09 -3.18
C TYR A 216 14.72 1.92 -2.20
N GLY A 217 14.71 3.26 -2.31
CA GLY A 217 15.32 4.16 -1.33
C GLY A 217 14.73 4.00 0.07
N GLU A 218 13.42 3.77 0.17
CA GLU A 218 12.72 3.58 1.45
C GLU A 218 12.96 2.20 2.09
N THR A 219 13.62 1.26 1.40
CA THR A 219 14.06 -0.02 2.00
C THR A 219 15.37 0.09 2.78
N VAL A 220 16.06 1.22 2.70
CA VAL A 220 17.39 1.39 3.30
C VAL A 220 17.28 1.77 4.78
N VAL A 221 18.04 1.10 5.63
CA VAL A 221 18.16 1.45 7.04
C VAL A 221 18.77 2.85 7.18
N ARG A 222 18.05 3.76 7.82
CA ARG A 222 18.47 5.15 8.07
C ARG A 222 18.98 5.30 9.51
N PRO A 223 20.31 5.41 9.74
CA PRO A 223 20.86 5.48 11.09
C PRO A 223 20.37 6.69 11.88
N GLU A 224 20.00 7.79 11.21
CA GLU A 224 19.43 8.98 11.81
C GLU A 224 18.04 8.77 12.44
N LEU A 225 17.36 7.66 12.11
CA LEU A 225 16.07 7.26 12.71
C LEU A 225 16.22 6.21 13.81
N ILE A 226 17.46 5.82 14.15
CA ILE A 226 17.73 4.82 15.19
C ILE A 226 18.20 5.54 16.45
N ARG A 227 17.42 5.45 17.52
CA ARG A 227 17.74 6.03 18.83
C ARG A 227 17.99 4.94 19.88
N GLU A 228 18.87 5.22 20.83
CA GLU A 228 19.05 4.36 22.00
C GLU A 228 18.14 4.86 23.13
N VAL A 229 17.19 4.01 23.53
CA VAL A 229 16.31 4.27 24.66
C VAL A 229 16.82 3.50 25.87
N GLU A 230 17.14 4.24 26.93
CA GLU A 230 17.53 3.66 28.21
C GLU A 230 16.28 3.18 28.95
N MET A 231 16.24 1.88 29.24
CA MET A 231 15.23 1.25 30.09
C MET A 231 15.92 0.82 31.40
N GLY A 232 16.32 1.80 32.21
CA GLY A 232 17.06 1.58 33.45
C GLY A 232 18.49 1.06 33.18
N PRO A 233 18.90 -0.11 33.71
CA PRO A 233 20.23 -0.67 33.45
C PRO A 233 20.37 -1.26 32.02
N PHE A 234 19.29 -1.31 31.23
CA PHE A 234 19.28 -1.86 29.89
C PHE A 234 19.21 -0.76 28.82
N LYS A 235 19.94 -0.94 27.72
CA LYS A 235 19.86 -0.08 26.52
C LYS A 235 19.19 -0.83 25.40
N ARG A 236 18.11 -0.28 24.83
CA ARG A 236 17.42 -0.84 23.66
C ARG A 236 17.47 0.15 22.51
N LYS A 237 17.85 -0.32 21.32
CA LYS A 237 17.74 0.47 20.10
C LYS A 237 16.29 0.46 19.62
N GLU A 238 15.74 1.64 19.40
CA GLU A 238 14.44 1.87 18.79
C GLU A 238 14.67 2.46 17.40
N ASP A 239 14.03 1.87 16.38
CA ASP A 239 14.17 2.26 14.98
C ASP A 239 12.84 2.83 14.49
N ASP A 240 12.74 4.16 14.50
CA ASP A 240 11.54 4.89 14.07
C ASP A 240 11.27 4.72 12.55
N GLY A 241 12.26 4.23 11.79
CA GLY A 241 12.16 3.95 10.36
C GLY A 241 11.70 2.53 10.01
N LEU A 242 11.60 1.61 10.98
CA LEU A 242 11.31 0.20 10.74
C LEU A 242 9.96 -0.02 10.05
N ASP A 243 8.90 0.65 10.51
CA ASP A 243 7.56 0.50 9.94
C ASP A 243 7.49 0.98 8.49
N LEU A 244 8.24 2.04 8.16
CA LEU A 244 8.29 2.54 6.80
C LEU A 244 8.98 1.54 5.87
N ARG A 245 10.06 0.88 6.34
CA ARG A 245 10.72 -0.20 5.60
C ARG A 245 9.77 -1.37 5.38
N LYS A 246 8.99 -1.78 6.40
CA LYS A 246 7.98 -2.85 6.26
C LYS A 246 7.00 -2.54 5.13
N CYS A 247 6.42 -1.34 5.15
CA CYS A 247 5.52 -0.90 4.09
C CYS A 247 6.17 -0.89 2.70
N ALA A 248 7.47 -0.58 2.60
CA ALA A 248 8.19 -0.61 1.33
C ALA A 248 8.32 -2.04 0.78
N PHE A 249 8.72 -3.00 1.61
CA PHE A 249 8.81 -4.40 1.21
C PHE A 249 7.44 -5.01 0.88
N GLU A 250 6.39 -4.66 1.62
CA GLU A 250 5.02 -5.07 1.28
C GLU A 250 4.60 -4.53 -0.08
N CYS A 251 4.89 -3.26 -0.36
CA CYS A 251 4.62 -2.65 -1.66
C CYS A 251 5.43 -3.33 -2.77
N MET A 252 6.70 -3.69 -2.52
CA MET A 252 7.50 -4.47 -3.46
C MET A 252 6.86 -5.83 -3.77
N PHE A 253 6.32 -6.52 -2.76
CA PHE A 253 5.62 -7.79 -2.97
C PHE A 253 4.37 -7.61 -3.85
N THR A 254 3.52 -6.62 -3.55
CA THR A 254 2.32 -6.35 -4.35
C THR A 254 2.66 -5.93 -5.79
N LEU A 255 3.76 -5.20 -5.99
CA LEU A 255 4.25 -4.87 -7.33
C LEU A 255 4.76 -6.09 -8.09
N LEU A 256 5.39 -7.05 -7.40
CA LEU A 256 5.83 -8.31 -8.00
C LEU A 256 4.63 -9.11 -8.54
N GLU A 257 3.52 -9.14 -7.80
CA GLU A 257 2.30 -9.86 -8.21
C GLU A 257 1.56 -9.14 -9.34
N ASN A 258 1.42 -7.81 -9.27
CA ASN A 258 0.48 -7.07 -10.12
C ASN A 258 1.14 -6.26 -11.25
N CYS A 259 2.43 -5.96 -11.13
CA CYS A 259 3.17 -5.04 -12.01
C CYS A 259 4.54 -5.59 -12.44
N LEU A 260 4.70 -6.92 -12.50
CA LEU A 260 5.95 -7.60 -12.85
C LEU A 260 6.59 -7.08 -14.15
N ASP A 261 5.78 -6.73 -15.16
CA ASP A 261 6.24 -6.28 -16.48
C ASP A 261 7.01 -4.95 -16.44
N LYS A 262 6.90 -4.20 -15.34
CA LYS A 262 7.58 -2.91 -15.15
C LYS A 262 8.81 -2.99 -14.27
N LEU A 263 9.09 -4.16 -13.67
CA LEU A 263 10.17 -4.32 -12.72
C LEU A 263 11.44 -4.81 -13.42
N VAL A 264 12.57 -4.17 -13.10
CA VAL A 264 13.90 -4.62 -13.50
C VAL A 264 14.43 -5.53 -12.40
N MET A 265 14.47 -6.84 -12.65
CA MET A 265 14.77 -7.86 -11.62
C MET A 265 16.13 -7.68 -10.96
N SER A 266 17.15 -7.25 -11.71
CA SER A 266 18.48 -6.98 -11.15
C SER A 266 18.45 -5.88 -10.07
N GLU A 267 17.68 -4.82 -10.29
CA GLU A 267 17.52 -3.72 -9.32
C GLU A 267 16.54 -4.10 -8.20
N PHE A 268 15.51 -4.91 -8.49
CA PHE A 268 14.52 -5.36 -7.53
C PHE A 268 15.10 -6.34 -6.49
N LEU A 269 16.02 -7.23 -6.89
CA LEU A 269 16.63 -8.22 -6.01
C LEU A 269 17.63 -7.63 -5.02
N ASP A 270 18.28 -6.51 -5.35
CA ASP A 270 19.32 -5.92 -4.51
C ASP A 270 18.78 -5.43 -3.14
N PRO A 271 17.64 -4.71 -3.06
CA PRO A 271 16.96 -4.41 -1.79
C PRO A 271 16.58 -5.66 -1.00
N LEU A 272 16.11 -6.74 -1.65
CA LEU A 272 15.73 -7.98 -0.97
C LEU A 272 16.93 -8.65 -0.29
N ILE A 273 18.07 -8.74 -0.99
CA ILE A 273 19.31 -9.30 -0.44
C ILE A 273 19.81 -8.47 0.76
N LYS A 274 19.65 -7.13 0.72
CA LYS A 274 19.94 -6.26 1.86
C LYS A 274 18.96 -6.47 3.01
N GLY A 275 17.68 -6.63 2.71
CA GLY A 275 16.61 -6.91 3.68
C GLY A 275 16.82 -8.20 4.47
N LEU A 276 17.48 -9.19 3.90
CA LEU A 276 17.90 -10.43 4.61
C LEU A 276 18.87 -10.18 5.77
N LYS A 277 19.47 -8.99 5.87
CA LYS A 277 20.37 -8.59 6.97
C LYS A 277 19.74 -7.55 7.90
N ASP A 278 18.48 -7.18 7.69
CA ASP A 278 17.75 -6.16 8.46
C ASP A 278 17.06 -6.80 9.69
N HIS A 279 16.10 -6.10 10.30
CA HIS A 279 15.25 -6.59 11.39
C HIS A 279 14.49 -7.87 10.99
N THR A 280 14.24 -8.75 11.95
CA THR A 280 13.58 -10.07 11.76
C THR A 280 12.33 -10.00 10.89
N ASP A 281 11.43 -9.04 11.14
CA ASP A 281 10.21 -8.88 10.35
C ASP A 281 10.49 -8.59 8.85
N ILE A 282 11.51 -7.78 8.55
CA ILE A 282 11.94 -7.49 7.18
C ILE A 282 12.62 -8.71 6.56
N GLN A 283 13.40 -9.47 7.33
CA GLN A 283 14.01 -10.71 6.86
C GLN A 283 12.93 -11.73 6.45
N LEU A 284 11.91 -11.94 7.27
CA LEU A 284 10.80 -12.85 6.99
C LEU A 284 10.07 -12.43 5.71
N LEU A 285 9.75 -11.15 5.57
CA LEU A 285 9.11 -10.61 4.37
C LEU A 285 10.01 -10.76 3.12
N SER A 286 11.31 -10.52 3.27
CA SER A 286 12.29 -10.72 2.19
C SER A 286 12.35 -12.18 1.74
N TYR A 287 12.33 -13.14 2.66
CA TYR A 287 12.27 -14.57 2.33
C TYR A 287 10.96 -14.95 1.62
N GLN A 288 9.83 -14.37 2.01
CA GLN A 288 8.55 -14.58 1.32
C GLN A 288 8.58 -14.05 -0.11
N ILE A 289 9.11 -12.84 -0.32
CA ILE A 289 9.22 -12.25 -1.67
C ILE A 289 10.17 -13.09 -2.53
N LEU A 290 11.33 -13.50 -2.00
CA LEU A 290 12.30 -14.33 -2.73
C LEU A 290 11.72 -15.69 -3.15
N GLN A 291 10.89 -16.31 -2.30
CA GLN A 291 10.15 -17.52 -2.68
C GLN A 291 9.26 -17.28 -3.89
N HIS A 292 8.52 -16.17 -3.90
CA HIS A 292 7.66 -15.82 -5.03
C HIS A 292 8.47 -15.50 -6.30
N VAL A 293 9.58 -14.77 -6.17
CA VAL A 293 10.47 -14.51 -7.31
C VAL A 293 11.03 -15.81 -7.88
N ALA A 294 11.39 -16.79 -7.05
CA ALA A 294 11.87 -18.09 -7.53
C ALA A 294 10.81 -18.86 -8.34
N CYS A 295 9.51 -18.69 -8.04
CA CYS A 295 8.44 -19.24 -8.85
C CYS A 295 8.30 -18.55 -10.22
N VAL A 296 8.44 -17.22 -10.26
CA VAL A 296 8.08 -16.41 -11.44
C VAL A 296 9.28 -16.12 -12.34
N ARG A 297 10.46 -15.90 -11.77
CA ARG A 297 11.73 -15.54 -12.44
C ARG A 297 12.90 -16.37 -11.87
N PRO A 298 12.89 -17.71 -12.02
CA PRO A 298 13.88 -18.61 -11.42
C PRO A 298 15.33 -18.32 -11.85
N LEU A 299 15.55 -17.93 -13.11
CA LEU A 299 16.88 -17.64 -13.64
C LEU A 299 17.56 -16.42 -12.97
N GLU A 300 16.78 -15.43 -12.54
CA GLU A 300 17.29 -14.24 -11.85
C GLU A 300 17.79 -14.58 -10.44
N ILE A 301 17.11 -15.53 -9.77
CA ILE A 301 17.55 -16.08 -8.49
C ILE A 301 18.84 -16.87 -8.65
N ALA A 302 18.94 -17.71 -9.69
CA ALA A 302 20.16 -18.45 -10.00
C ALA A 302 21.36 -17.50 -10.20
N ALA A 303 21.17 -16.41 -10.95
CA ALA A 303 22.20 -15.41 -11.19
C ALA A 303 22.67 -14.68 -9.91
N LYS A 304 21.81 -14.53 -8.90
CA LYS A 304 22.13 -13.89 -7.61
C LYS A 304 22.41 -14.90 -6.48
N MET A 305 22.50 -16.20 -6.78
CA MET A 305 22.62 -17.27 -5.78
C MET A 305 23.85 -17.11 -4.89
N GLU A 306 24.98 -16.69 -5.45
CA GLU A 306 26.21 -16.47 -4.68
C GLU A 306 25.99 -15.43 -3.55
N ALA A 307 25.35 -14.31 -3.90
CA ALA A 307 25.02 -13.25 -2.95
C ALA A 307 23.97 -13.68 -1.91
N LEU A 308 22.98 -14.49 -2.31
CA LEU A 308 21.95 -15.05 -1.44
C LEU A 308 22.48 -16.13 -0.48
N SER A 309 23.51 -16.87 -0.89
CA SER A 309 24.06 -17.97 -0.09
C SER A 309 24.66 -17.49 1.24
N VAL A 310 25.18 -16.27 1.29
CA VAL A 310 25.81 -15.67 2.48
C VAL A 310 24.80 -15.46 3.62
N PRO A 311 23.70 -14.68 3.45
CA PRO A 311 22.70 -14.51 4.50
C PRO A 311 21.98 -15.82 4.84
N LEU A 312 21.71 -16.70 3.87
CA LEU A 312 21.09 -18.01 4.14
C LEU A 312 21.95 -18.86 5.07
N LYS A 313 23.25 -18.99 4.80
CA LYS A 313 24.19 -19.71 5.67
C LYS A 313 24.26 -19.08 7.05
N ALA A 314 24.26 -17.75 7.15
CA ALA A 314 24.31 -17.06 8.43
C ALA A 314 23.11 -17.40 9.33
N VAL A 315 21.90 -17.48 8.78
CA VAL A 315 20.70 -17.87 9.54
C VAL A 315 20.70 -19.36 9.89
N LEU A 316 21.02 -20.24 8.93
CA LEU A 316 20.93 -21.70 9.11
C LEU A 316 22.02 -22.27 10.01
N LEU A 317 23.19 -21.63 10.07
CA LEU A 317 24.31 -22.05 10.90
C LEU A 317 24.36 -21.31 12.24
N SER A 318 23.40 -20.41 12.50
CA SER A 318 23.29 -19.70 13.76
C SER A 318 23.03 -20.68 14.90
N LYS A 319 23.87 -20.64 15.93
CA LYS A 319 23.72 -21.46 17.13
C LYS A 319 23.00 -20.65 18.21
N PRO A 320 22.03 -21.23 18.93
CA PRO A 320 21.43 -20.58 20.08
C PRO A 320 22.49 -20.33 21.14
N LYS A 321 22.45 -19.15 21.77
CA LYS A 321 23.32 -18.85 22.91
C LYS A 321 22.63 -19.25 24.22
N GLU A 322 23.41 -19.53 25.26
CA GLU A 322 22.89 -19.98 26.57
C GLU A 322 22.02 -18.91 27.26
N ASP A 323 22.24 -17.64 26.93
CA ASP A 323 21.58 -16.44 27.44
C ASP A 323 20.30 -16.05 26.69
N TRP A 324 19.88 -16.81 25.67
CA TRP A 324 18.67 -16.51 24.91
C TRP A 324 17.40 -16.83 25.68
N VAL A 325 16.47 -15.87 25.72
CA VAL A 325 15.12 -16.10 26.23
C VAL A 325 14.30 -16.85 25.17
N LYS A 326 13.24 -17.52 25.61
CA LYS A 326 12.35 -18.33 24.75
C LYS A 326 11.88 -17.58 23.49
N GLN A 327 11.60 -16.28 23.60
CA GLN A 327 11.12 -15.47 22.49
C GLN A 327 12.18 -15.30 21.38
N GLU A 328 13.45 -15.12 21.74
CA GLU A 328 14.57 -15.03 20.78
C GLU A 328 14.80 -16.37 20.07
N LEU A 329 14.67 -17.49 20.80
CA LEU A 329 14.79 -18.82 20.21
C LEU A 329 13.67 -19.09 19.20
N GLU A 330 12.43 -18.74 19.53
CA GLU A 330 11.28 -18.88 18.63
C GLU A 330 11.45 -18.03 17.36
N LYS A 331 11.90 -16.77 17.50
CA LYS A 331 12.22 -15.90 16.36
C LYS A 331 13.30 -16.48 15.45
N GLN A 332 14.39 -17.00 16.02
CA GLN A 332 15.44 -17.64 15.24
C GLN A 332 14.93 -18.90 14.54
N GLN A 333 14.07 -19.69 15.20
CA GLN A 333 13.48 -20.87 14.60
C GLN A 333 12.56 -20.49 13.43
N GLU A 334 11.76 -19.45 13.57
CA GLU A 334 10.91 -18.93 12.49
C GLU A 334 11.74 -18.48 11.28
N LEU A 335 12.80 -17.71 11.51
CA LEU A 335 13.75 -17.32 10.46
C LEU A 335 14.38 -18.53 9.77
N SER A 336 14.79 -19.54 10.53
CA SER A 336 15.37 -20.77 9.98
C SER A 336 14.37 -21.51 9.09
N ARG A 337 13.08 -21.58 9.47
CA ARG A 337 12.03 -22.18 8.67
C ARG A 337 11.79 -21.40 7.38
N ALA A 338 11.74 -20.08 7.45
CA ALA A 338 11.58 -19.22 6.27
C ALA A 338 12.76 -19.38 5.29
N ALA A 339 13.99 -19.43 5.79
CA ALA A 339 15.18 -19.67 4.99
C ALA A 339 15.17 -21.06 4.32
N VAL A 340 14.77 -22.11 5.03
CA VAL A 340 14.62 -23.46 4.46
C VAL A 340 13.54 -23.47 3.37
N ALA A 341 12.38 -22.84 3.61
CA ALA A 341 11.32 -22.74 2.62
C ALA A 341 11.79 -22.06 1.33
N ALA A 342 12.55 -20.97 1.45
CA ALA A 342 13.20 -20.32 0.31
C ALA A 342 14.14 -21.26 -0.46
N ILE A 343 15.00 -22.02 0.23
CA ILE A 343 15.91 -22.97 -0.41
C ILE A 343 15.17 -24.09 -1.13
N VAL A 344 14.09 -24.62 -0.53
CA VAL A 344 13.25 -25.63 -1.16
C VAL A 344 12.68 -25.10 -2.48
N GLN A 345 12.22 -23.85 -2.49
CA GLN A 345 11.75 -23.22 -3.72
C GLN A 345 12.88 -23.02 -4.73
N PHE A 346 14.10 -22.68 -4.29
CA PHE A 346 15.25 -22.53 -5.19
C PHE A 346 15.68 -23.84 -5.83
N LYS A 347 15.55 -24.97 -5.13
CA LYS A 347 15.85 -26.30 -5.71
C LYS A 347 14.97 -26.62 -6.91
N SER A 348 13.75 -26.08 -6.98
CA SER A 348 12.89 -26.26 -8.14
C SER A 348 13.44 -25.63 -9.43
N ILE A 349 14.42 -24.71 -9.31
CA ILE A 349 15.05 -24.00 -10.44
C ILE A 349 15.93 -24.92 -11.30
N GLU A 350 16.50 -25.98 -10.72
CA GLU A 350 17.43 -26.91 -11.42
C GLU A 350 16.73 -27.84 -12.43
N ASN A 351 15.39 -27.79 -12.56
CA ASN A 351 14.62 -28.59 -13.54
C ASN A 351 14.30 -27.82 -14.85
N ILE A 352 15.04 -26.77 -15.20
CA ILE A 352 14.83 -25.98 -16.44
C ILE A 352 15.87 -26.33 -17.49
#